data_AF-A0A2V9RY28-F1
#
_entry.id   AF-A0A2V9RY28-F1
#
_cell.length_a   1.000
_cell.length_b   1.000
_cell.length_c   1.000
_cell.angle_alpha   90.00
_cell.angle_beta   90.00
_cell.angle_gamma   90.00
#
_symmetry.space_group_name_H-M   'P 1'
#
loop_
_entity.id
_entity.type
_entity.pdbx_description
1 polymer ?
#
loop_
_entity_poly.entity_id
_entity_poly.type
_entity_poly.pdbx_seq_one_letter_code
_entity_poly.pdbx_strand_id
1 'polypeptide(L)'
;MNGYPSVSPYIVSAGGTTINRNSSGAFTSETGWSGSGGGPSKYETKLSYQNNVAGTSSTKRSAPDLSFDADPNSGVSVYDSTQCQGHSGWLVFGGTSVSSPSLAGIVNLAGHFAANTVSELGTIYANRANTADFRDIRLGTAGSFSAKAGYDFVTGVGSDLGLSGK
;
A
#
# COMPACT_ATOMS: atom_id res chain seq x y z
N MET A 1 -5.70 11.61 5.58
CA MET A 1 -6.94 11.19 6.28
C MET A 1 -7.07 9.69 6.09
N ASN A 2 -7.29 8.90 7.16
CA ASN A 2 -7.63 7.49 7.01
C ASN A 2 -9.16 7.34 7.06
N GLY A 3 -9.75 6.62 6.11
CA GLY A 3 -11.20 6.59 5.88
C GLY A 3 -11.72 5.17 5.69
N TYR A 4 -13.01 4.97 6.00
CA TYR A 4 -13.70 3.73 5.64
C TYR A 4 -13.87 3.68 4.10
N PRO A 5 -13.69 2.52 3.43
CA PRO A 5 -13.53 1.16 3.98
C PRO A 5 -12.08 0.75 4.30
N SER A 6 -11.08 1.59 4.02
CA SER A 6 -9.65 1.28 4.19
C SER A 6 -9.30 0.84 5.63
N VAL A 7 -9.99 1.37 6.63
CA VAL A 7 -9.81 0.99 8.05
C VAL A 7 -10.65 -0.20 8.52
N SER A 8 -11.43 -0.84 7.65
CA SER A 8 -12.13 -2.08 7.99
C SER A 8 -11.09 -3.17 8.30
N PRO A 9 -11.30 -3.99 9.35
CA PRO A 9 -10.40 -5.09 9.65
C PRO A 9 -10.59 -6.30 8.70
N TYR A 10 -11.54 -6.22 7.77
CA TYR A 10 -11.88 -7.27 6.80
C TYR A 10 -11.55 -6.90 5.34
N ILE A 11 -10.73 -5.86 5.13
CA ILE A 11 -10.26 -5.39 3.83
C ILE A 11 -8.74 -5.26 3.87
N VAL A 12 -8.06 -5.65 2.78
CA VAL A 12 -6.65 -5.32 2.54
C VAL A 12 -6.56 -3.86 2.10
N SER A 13 -5.86 -3.05 2.88
CA SER A 13 -5.73 -1.61 2.68
C SER A 13 -4.47 -1.27 1.89
N ALA A 14 -4.64 -0.50 0.82
CA ALA A 14 -3.57 -0.06 -0.06
C ALA A 14 -3.00 1.31 0.35
N GLY A 15 -1.71 1.33 0.65
CA GLY A 15 -0.90 2.53 0.82
C GLY A 15 -0.28 3.02 -0.48
N GLY A 16 0.44 4.12 -0.41
CA GLY A 16 1.09 4.74 -1.57
C GLY A 16 2.58 4.96 -1.40
N THR A 17 3.33 4.64 -2.44
CA THR A 17 4.76 4.95 -2.58
C THR A 17 5.02 5.83 -3.79
N THR A 18 6.23 6.37 -3.86
CA THR A 18 6.83 7.04 -5.02
C THR A 18 7.98 6.16 -5.51
N ILE A 19 7.93 5.73 -6.77
CA ILE A 19 9.02 4.99 -7.40
C ILE A 19 10.08 5.97 -7.91
N ASN A 20 11.31 5.82 -7.42
CA ASN A 20 12.45 6.62 -7.87
C ASN A 20 13.23 5.87 -8.94
N ARG A 21 13.53 6.57 -10.04
CA ARG A 21 14.30 6.04 -11.18
C ARG A 21 15.51 6.93 -11.46
N ASN A 22 16.57 6.34 -12.01
CA ASN A 22 17.71 7.12 -12.51
C ASN A 22 17.43 7.70 -13.91
N SER A 23 18.40 8.41 -14.48
CA SER A 23 18.29 8.99 -15.83
C SER A 23 18.12 7.97 -16.96
N SER A 24 18.44 6.69 -16.74
CA SER A 24 18.20 5.61 -17.70
C SER A 24 16.85 4.91 -17.51
N GLY A 25 16.00 5.40 -16.59
CA GLY A 25 14.71 4.80 -16.26
C GLY A 25 14.79 3.55 -15.37
N ALA A 26 15.98 3.16 -14.91
CA ALA A 26 16.13 2.01 -14.02
C ALA A 26 15.63 2.35 -12.61
N PHE A 27 14.95 1.40 -11.96
CA PHE A 27 14.55 1.51 -10.56
C PHE A 27 15.78 1.72 -9.66
N THR A 28 15.72 2.68 -8.74
CA THR A 28 16.79 2.94 -7.76
C THR A 28 16.31 2.71 -6.33
N SER A 29 15.15 3.26 -5.99
CA SER A 29 14.60 3.20 -4.64
C SER A 29 13.11 3.52 -4.66
N GLU A 30 12.49 3.38 -3.50
CA GLU A 30 11.07 3.67 -3.30
C GLU A 30 10.91 4.39 -1.97
N THR A 31 10.07 5.41 -1.95
CA THR A 31 9.82 6.28 -0.77
C THR A 31 8.33 6.38 -0.51
N GLY A 32 7.91 6.65 0.73
CA GLY A 32 6.50 6.85 1.05
C GLY A 32 5.96 8.10 0.35
N TRP A 33 4.84 7.94 -0.37
CA TRP A 33 4.22 9.05 -1.11
C TRP A 33 3.53 10.01 -0.15
N SER A 34 3.71 11.32 -0.34
CA SER A 34 3.15 12.33 0.55
C SER A 34 1.63 12.41 0.53
N GLY A 35 1.00 11.92 -0.54
CA GLY A 35 -0.46 11.77 -0.64
C GLY A 35 -1.02 10.47 -0.05
N SER A 36 -0.18 9.58 0.47
CA SER A 36 -0.64 8.30 1.03
C SER A 36 -1.62 8.50 2.19
N GLY A 37 -2.65 7.68 2.23
CA GLY A 37 -3.60 7.61 3.34
C GLY A 37 -3.16 6.55 4.35
N GLY A 38 -3.28 6.86 5.65
CA GLY A 38 -3.03 5.88 6.70
C GLY A 38 -3.20 6.43 8.11
N GLY A 39 -3.01 5.57 9.09
CA GLY A 39 -3.21 5.84 10.51
C GLY A 39 -4.06 4.76 11.21
N PRO A 40 -4.27 4.88 12.52
CA PRO A 40 -5.20 4.01 13.25
C PRO A 40 -6.66 4.38 12.99
N SER A 41 -7.53 3.38 12.98
CA SER A 41 -8.98 3.57 12.97
C SER A 41 -9.44 4.29 14.23
N LYS A 42 -10.44 5.16 14.10
CA LYS A 42 -11.12 5.75 15.27
C LYS A 42 -12.11 4.78 15.92
N TYR A 43 -12.62 3.81 15.15
CA TYR A 43 -13.74 2.98 15.55
C TYR A 43 -13.35 1.50 15.62
N GLU A 44 -12.83 0.97 14.51
CA GLU A 44 -12.54 -0.46 14.33
C GLU A 44 -11.39 -0.95 15.23
N THR A 45 -11.67 -2.01 15.98
CA THR A 45 -10.67 -2.73 16.77
C THR A 45 -9.80 -3.56 15.81
N LYS A 46 -8.50 -3.66 16.09
CA LYS A 46 -7.63 -4.56 15.30
C LYS A 46 -7.95 -6.02 15.58
N LEU A 47 -7.73 -6.87 14.59
CA LEU A 47 -7.78 -8.33 14.76
C LEU A 47 -6.39 -8.91 15.01
N SER A 48 -6.33 -10.22 15.24
CA SER A 48 -5.14 -10.93 15.70
C SER A 48 -3.95 -10.83 14.75
N TYR A 49 -4.15 -10.66 13.44
CA TYR A 49 -3.05 -10.51 12.47
C TYR A 49 -2.18 -9.26 12.74
N GLN A 50 -2.71 -8.23 13.43
CA GLN A 50 -1.96 -7.04 13.86
C GLN A 50 -1.51 -7.09 15.33
N ASN A 51 -1.69 -8.22 16.02
CA ASN A 51 -1.16 -8.36 17.37
C ASN A 51 0.36 -8.45 17.33
N ASN A 52 1.02 -7.76 18.27
CA ASN A 52 2.49 -7.73 18.39
C ASN A 52 3.24 -7.25 17.13
N VAL A 53 2.56 -6.54 16.22
CA VAL A 53 3.19 -5.86 15.09
C VAL A 53 3.61 -4.46 15.56
N ALA A 54 4.91 -4.28 15.82
CA ALA A 54 5.46 -2.98 16.19
C ALA A 54 5.11 -1.90 15.17
N GLY A 55 4.78 -0.69 15.63
CA GLY A 55 4.37 0.43 14.77
C GLY A 55 2.86 0.52 14.53
N THR A 56 2.09 -0.57 14.71
CA THR A 56 0.62 -0.53 14.70
C THR A 56 0.07 0.05 16.01
N SER A 57 -1.19 0.47 15.99
CA SER A 57 -1.94 0.82 17.20
C SER A 57 -2.09 -0.40 18.12
N SER A 58 -2.10 -0.13 19.43
CA SER A 58 -2.27 -1.16 20.45
C SER A 58 -3.65 -1.81 20.42
N THR A 59 -4.69 -1.08 20.02
CA THR A 59 -6.09 -1.54 20.09
C THR A 59 -6.89 -1.34 18.80
N LYS A 60 -6.46 -0.45 17.90
CA LYS A 60 -7.26 -0.07 16.71
C LYS A 60 -6.65 -0.60 15.42
N ARG A 61 -7.51 -0.91 14.42
CA ARG A 61 -7.07 -1.34 13.09
C ARG A 61 -6.15 -0.27 12.51
N SER A 62 -4.94 -0.65 12.14
CA SER A 62 -3.91 0.26 11.59
C SER A 62 -3.86 0.12 10.08
N ALA A 63 -4.03 1.18 9.29
CA ALA A 63 -3.91 1.12 7.82
C ALA A 63 -2.77 2.04 7.33
N PRO A 64 -2.17 1.77 6.15
CA PRO A 64 -2.48 0.68 5.22
C PRO A 64 -1.89 -0.68 5.67
N ASP A 65 -2.12 -1.74 4.91
CA ASP A 65 -1.50 -3.06 5.15
C ASP A 65 -0.22 -3.21 4.33
N LEU A 66 -0.27 -2.90 3.04
CA LEU A 66 0.85 -2.88 2.11
C LEU A 66 0.65 -1.76 1.09
N SER A 67 1.64 -1.50 0.26
CA SER A 67 1.66 -0.34 -0.64
C SER A 67 2.18 -0.66 -2.03
N PHE A 68 1.83 0.20 -2.97
CA PHE A 68 2.32 0.21 -4.34
C PHE A 68 2.40 1.67 -4.81
N ASP A 69 2.99 1.89 -5.98
CA ASP A 69 3.15 3.22 -6.56
C ASP A 69 1.80 3.96 -6.63
N ALA A 70 1.83 5.19 -6.15
CA ALA A 70 0.69 6.06 -6.03
C ALA A 70 1.04 7.53 -6.29
N ASP A 71 2.29 7.87 -6.59
CA ASP A 71 2.67 9.24 -6.86
C ASP A 71 2.43 9.57 -8.34
N PRO A 72 1.62 10.59 -8.70
CA PRO A 72 1.48 11.01 -10.10
C PRO A 72 2.82 11.34 -10.79
N ASN A 73 3.89 11.69 -10.04
CA ASN A 73 5.22 11.91 -10.60
C ASN A 73 5.91 10.62 -11.08
N SER A 74 5.55 9.45 -10.53
CA SER A 74 5.96 8.13 -10.99
C SER A 74 4.82 7.31 -11.60
N GLY A 75 3.66 7.94 -11.78
CA GLY A 75 2.38 7.30 -12.02
C GLY A 75 2.27 6.55 -13.35
N VAL A 76 1.09 5.96 -13.55
CA VAL A 76 0.80 5.09 -14.69
C VAL A 76 0.13 5.86 -15.83
N SER A 77 0.49 5.52 -17.06
CA SER A 77 -0.21 6.00 -18.25
C SER A 77 -1.54 5.27 -18.41
N VAL A 78 -2.64 6.00 -18.41
CA VAL A 78 -4.00 5.49 -18.63
C VAL A 78 -4.60 6.20 -19.82
N TYR A 79 -5.25 5.45 -20.69
CA TYR A 79 -6.02 6.02 -21.80
C TYR A 79 -7.47 6.25 -21.36
N ASP A 80 -7.91 7.51 -21.40
CA ASP A 80 -9.32 7.86 -21.16
C ASP A 80 -9.99 8.24 -22.49
N SER A 81 -10.94 7.41 -22.94
CA SER A 81 -11.73 7.66 -24.14
C SER A 81 -12.84 8.68 -23.92
N THR A 82 -13.13 9.05 -22.67
CA THR A 82 -14.19 9.98 -22.29
C THR A 82 -13.58 11.29 -21.84
N GLN A 83 -14.10 12.41 -22.34
CA GLN A 83 -13.59 13.71 -21.93
C GLN A 83 -13.98 14.01 -20.48
N CYS A 84 -12.99 14.16 -19.60
CA CYS A 84 -13.17 14.56 -18.21
C CYS A 84 -12.41 15.86 -17.95
N GLN A 85 -13.12 16.89 -17.47
CA GLN A 85 -12.53 18.22 -17.19
C GLN A 85 -11.75 18.83 -18.37
N GLY A 86 -12.13 18.51 -19.62
CA GLY A 86 -11.45 19.01 -20.82
C GLY A 86 -10.28 18.16 -21.30
N HIS A 87 -9.96 17.04 -20.62
CA HIS A 87 -8.88 16.13 -20.99
C HIS A 87 -9.41 14.78 -21.50
N SER A 88 -8.77 14.22 -22.51
CA SER A 88 -8.99 12.87 -23.05
C SER A 88 -7.70 12.35 -23.69
N GLY A 89 -7.64 11.05 -23.98
CA GLY A 89 -6.45 10.39 -24.53
C GLY A 89 -5.53 9.83 -23.44
N TRP A 90 -4.23 9.79 -23.72
CA TRP A 90 -3.23 9.31 -22.75
C TRP A 90 -2.93 10.34 -21.68
N LEU A 91 -3.14 9.96 -20.43
CA LEU A 91 -2.96 10.78 -19.24
C LEU A 91 -2.14 10.00 -18.20
N VAL A 92 -1.48 10.71 -17.28
CA VAL A 92 -0.74 10.10 -16.17
C VAL A 92 -1.57 10.22 -14.90
N PHE A 93 -1.75 9.10 -14.20
CA PHE A 93 -2.48 9.03 -12.95
C PHE A 93 -1.64 8.44 -11.82
N GLY A 94 -1.92 8.91 -10.61
CA GLY A 94 -1.46 8.32 -9.36
C GLY A 94 -2.64 8.16 -8.40
N GLY A 95 -2.36 8.33 -7.11
CA GLY A 95 -3.28 8.04 -6.02
C GLY A 95 -3.18 6.59 -5.56
N THR A 96 -3.63 6.34 -4.32
CA THR A 96 -3.87 4.97 -3.85
C THR A 96 -4.93 4.25 -4.70
N SER A 97 -5.69 4.99 -5.50
CA SER A 97 -6.55 4.46 -6.57
C SER A 97 -5.79 3.71 -7.68
N VAL A 98 -4.50 4.01 -7.90
CA VAL A 98 -3.61 3.21 -8.76
C VAL A 98 -3.06 2.02 -7.98
N SER A 99 -2.60 2.24 -6.75
CA SER A 99 -2.06 1.20 -5.87
C SER A 99 -3.05 0.06 -5.62
N SER A 100 -4.31 0.36 -5.29
CA SER A 100 -5.34 -0.63 -4.95
C SER A 100 -5.59 -1.68 -6.05
N PRO A 101 -5.89 -1.33 -7.31
CA PRO A 101 -6.06 -2.32 -8.38
C PRO A 101 -4.75 -3.02 -8.75
N SER A 102 -3.59 -2.35 -8.67
CA SER A 102 -2.29 -2.98 -8.92
C SER A 102 -2.01 -4.11 -7.92
N LEU A 103 -2.23 -3.85 -6.63
CA LEU A 103 -2.10 -4.86 -5.57
C LEU A 103 -3.10 -6.01 -5.76
N ALA A 104 -4.36 -5.70 -6.11
CA ALA A 104 -5.36 -6.73 -6.40
C ALA A 104 -4.92 -7.64 -7.57
N GLY A 105 -4.32 -7.06 -8.62
CA GLY A 105 -3.76 -7.82 -9.74
C GLY A 105 -2.57 -8.71 -9.33
N ILE A 106 -1.68 -8.18 -8.49
CA ILE A 106 -0.51 -8.90 -7.95
C ILE A 106 -0.95 -10.08 -7.07
N VAL A 107 -1.89 -9.86 -6.13
CA VAL A 107 -2.47 -10.93 -5.29
C VAL A 107 -3.16 -11.98 -6.14
N ASN A 108 -3.96 -11.57 -7.13
CA ASN A 108 -4.61 -12.52 -8.03
C ASN A 108 -3.59 -13.33 -8.87
N LEU A 109 -2.50 -12.71 -9.31
CA LEU A 109 -1.44 -13.37 -10.06
C LEU A 109 -0.65 -14.38 -9.21
N ALA A 110 -0.56 -14.17 -7.90
CA ALA A 110 0.08 -15.12 -6.99
C ALA A 110 -0.60 -16.49 -7.00
N GLY A 111 -1.89 -16.56 -7.35
CA GLY A 111 -2.61 -17.82 -7.55
C GLY A 111 -2.85 -18.62 -6.26
N HIS A 112 -2.60 -18.02 -5.10
CA HIS A 112 -2.86 -18.58 -3.79
C HIS A 112 -3.96 -17.77 -3.10
N PHE A 113 -5.19 -18.27 -3.15
CA PHE A 113 -6.33 -17.55 -2.58
C PHE A 113 -6.59 -18.02 -1.14
N ALA A 114 -6.42 -17.12 -0.18
CA ALA A 114 -6.81 -17.38 1.19
C ALA A 114 -8.34 -17.61 1.29
N ALA A 115 -8.77 -18.40 2.27
CA ALA A 115 -10.18 -18.71 2.49
C ALA A 115 -11.05 -17.47 2.82
N ASN A 116 -10.42 -16.39 3.31
CA ASN A 116 -11.04 -15.10 3.59
C ASN A 116 -9.95 -14.02 3.78
N THR A 117 -10.35 -12.76 3.81
CA THR A 117 -9.42 -11.62 3.98
C THR A 117 -8.63 -11.66 5.28
N VAL A 118 -9.18 -12.21 6.38
CA VAL A 118 -8.45 -12.28 7.66
C VAL A 118 -7.28 -13.25 7.55
N SER A 119 -7.45 -14.36 6.83
CA SER A 119 -6.36 -15.29 6.51
C SER A 119 -5.31 -14.67 5.60
N GLU A 120 -5.72 -13.92 4.56
CA GLU A 120 -4.82 -13.16 3.68
C GLU A 120 -3.97 -12.16 4.48
N LEU A 121 -4.62 -11.34 5.32
CA LEU A 121 -3.94 -10.41 6.22
C LEU A 121 -3.01 -11.16 7.18
N GLY A 122 -3.42 -12.35 7.65
CA GLY A 122 -2.56 -13.25 8.41
C GLY A 122 -1.25 -13.57 7.69
N THR A 123 -1.31 -13.92 6.40
CA THR A 123 -0.13 -14.18 5.55
C THR A 123 0.73 -12.94 5.38
N ILE A 124 0.13 -11.81 5.01
CA ILE A 124 0.83 -10.51 4.83
C ILE A 124 1.60 -10.13 6.10
N TYR A 125 0.92 -10.12 7.25
CA TYR A 125 1.55 -9.74 8.50
C TYR A 125 2.56 -10.79 8.97
N ALA A 126 2.35 -12.09 8.75
CA ALA A 126 3.34 -13.11 9.10
C ALA A 126 4.64 -12.95 8.30
N ASN A 127 4.55 -12.54 7.04
CA ASN A 127 5.70 -12.39 6.14
C ASN A 127 6.29 -10.98 6.10
N ARG A 128 5.75 -10.01 6.86
CA ARG A 128 6.17 -8.59 6.88
C ARG A 128 7.68 -8.34 7.06
N ALA A 129 8.42 -9.27 7.67
CA ALA A 129 9.86 -9.15 7.90
C ALA A 129 10.70 -9.89 6.85
N ASN A 130 10.07 -10.64 5.95
CA ASN A 130 10.73 -11.35 4.87
C ASN A 130 11.05 -10.36 3.74
N THR A 131 12.33 -9.99 3.63
CA THR A 131 12.81 -9.05 2.61
C THR A 131 12.77 -9.59 1.19
N ALA A 132 12.47 -10.88 1.01
CA ALA A 132 12.19 -11.45 -0.31
C ALA A 132 10.74 -11.21 -0.77
N ASP A 133 9.81 -11.00 0.18
CA ASP A 133 8.38 -10.82 -0.09
C ASP A 133 7.97 -9.34 -0.06
N PHE A 134 8.60 -8.53 0.80
CA PHE A 134 8.29 -7.10 0.93
C PHE A 134 9.54 -6.24 0.93
N ARG A 135 9.47 -5.10 0.23
CA ARG A 135 10.41 -3.99 0.35
C ARG A 135 9.92 -3.03 1.42
N ASP A 136 10.62 -3.04 2.55
CA ASP A 136 10.43 -2.09 3.65
C ASP A 136 10.78 -0.65 3.23
N ILE A 137 9.81 0.26 3.27
CA ILE A 137 9.97 1.66 2.85
C ILE A 137 10.26 2.52 4.08
N ARG A 138 11.44 3.14 4.12
CA ARG A 138 11.97 3.76 5.35
C ARG A 138 12.03 5.28 5.33
N LEU A 139 11.72 5.89 4.20
CA LEU A 139 11.85 7.34 3.97
C LEU A 139 10.57 7.86 3.32
N GLY A 140 10.24 9.11 3.61
CA GLY A 140 9.02 9.76 3.14
C GLY A 140 8.03 10.04 4.27
N THR A 141 7.09 10.95 4.02
CA THR A 141 6.13 11.41 5.02
C THR A 141 4.78 11.68 4.36
N ALA A 142 3.69 11.27 5.00
CA ALA A 142 2.33 11.59 4.59
C ALA A 142 1.54 12.18 5.77
N GLY A 143 1.21 13.47 5.67
CA GLY A 143 0.65 14.23 6.80
C GLY A 143 1.58 14.19 8.02
N SER A 144 1.06 13.72 9.16
CA SER A 144 1.82 13.59 10.41
C SER A 144 2.58 12.27 10.57
N PHE A 145 2.52 11.38 9.57
CA PHE A 145 3.17 10.07 9.62
C PHE A 145 4.45 10.06 8.79
N SER A 146 5.44 9.31 9.27
CA SER A 146 6.71 9.11 8.59
C SER A 146 6.92 7.62 8.34
N ALA A 147 7.44 7.31 7.15
CA ALA A 147 7.91 5.98 6.82
C ALA A 147 9.13 5.63 7.68
N LYS A 148 9.27 4.37 8.07
CA LYS A 148 10.33 3.91 8.99
C LYS A 148 10.51 2.40 8.86
N ALA A 149 11.56 1.86 9.48
CA ALA A 149 11.78 0.42 9.45
C ALA A 149 10.61 -0.38 10.05
N GLY A 150 10.13 -1.36 9.29
CA GLY A 150 9.00 -2.23 9.67
C GLY A 150 7.66 -1.61 9.32
N TYR A 151 6.61 -1.96 10.08
CA TYR A 151 5.30 -1.38 9.81
C TYR A 151 5.25 0.12 10.12
N ASP A 152 4.68 0.88 9.19
CA ASP A 152 4.34 2.28 9.40
C ASP A 152 3.01 2.68 8.77
N PHE A 153 2.53 3.87 9.12
CA PHE A 153 1.24 4.40 8.68
C PHE A 153 1.27 5.07 7.31
N VAL A 154 2.40 5.04 6.58
CA VAL A 154 2.52 5.57 5.22
C VAL A 154 2.43 4.42 4.22
N THR A 155 3.15 3.32 4.47
CA THR A 155 3.36 2.22 3.52
C THR A 155 2.99 0.84 4.06
N GLY A 156 2.53 0.74 5.30
CA GLY A 156 2.16 -0.54 5.91
C GLY A 156 3.39 -1.41 6.11
N VAL A 157 3.37 -2.67 5.68
CA VAL A 157 4.54 -3.57 5.69
C VAL A 157 5.55 -3.27 4.56
N GLY A 158 5.24 -2.34 3.66
CA GLY A 158 6.07 -2.00 2.50
C GLY A 158 5.39 -2.32 1.18
N SER A 159 6.17 -2.41 0.10
CA SER A 159 5.71 -2.80 -1.23
C SER A 159 6.02 -4.26 -1.55
N ASP A 160 5.14 -4.90 -2.32
CA ASP A 160 5.30 -6.31 -2.71
C ASP A 160 6.57 -6.54 -3.56
N LEU A 161 7.28 -7.63 -3.25
CA LEU A 161 8.34 -8.19 -4.07
C LEU A 161 7.90 -9.57 -4.58
N GLY A 162 7.57 -9.66 -5.86
CA GLY A 162 7.13 -10.90 -6.47
C GLY A 162 5.75 -11.35 -5.99
N LEU A 163 5.53 -12.66 -5.97
CA LEU A 163 4.20 -13.27 -5.81
C LEU A 163 4.00 -13.96 -4.46
N SER A 164 5.01 -14.00 -3.60
CA SER A 164 4.94 -14.61 -2.28
C SER A 164 4.60 -13.60 -1.19
N GLY A 165 4.26 -14.07 0.01
CA GLY A 165 4.06 -13.24 1.20
C GLY A 165 2.70 -12.56 1.34
N LYS A 166 1.79 -12.77 0.39
CA LYS A 166 0.41 -12.27 0.36
C LYS A 166 -0.53 -13.46 0.19
#